data_AF-A0A9Q4EYI8-F1
#
_entry.id   AF-A0A9Q4EYI8-F1
#
_cell.length_a   1.000
_cell.length_b   1.000
_cell.length_c   1.000
_cell.angle_alpha   90.00
_cell.angle_beta   90.00
_cell.angle_gamma   90.00
#
_symmetry.space_group_name_H-M   'P 1'
#
loop_
_entity.id
_entity.type
_entity.pdbx_description
1 polymer ?
#
loop_
_entity_poly.entity_id
_entity_poly.type
_entity_poly.pdbx_seq_one_letter_code
_entity_poly.pdbx_strand_id
1 'polypeptide(L)'
;MRSLQVSEAGDIEQDASIIILLWNLDNEDKTRKGLKVDKNRQGELGKIVYRFDGNEMRFQETEEELKSKDGFKTVRTPTPFD
;
A
#
# COMPACT_ATOMS: atom_id res chain seq x y z
N MET A 1 -12.00 -14.15 11.89
CA MET A 1 -12.19 -12.72 11.54
C MET A 1 -12.01 -12.62 10.02
N ARG A 2 -13.09 -12.36 9.27
CA ARG A 2 -13.02 -12.32 7.80
C ARG A 2 -12.35 -11.01 7.39
N SER A 3 -11.22 -11.12 6.68
CA SER A 3 -10.56 -9.99 6.01
C SER A 3 -11.47 -9.52 4.89
N LEU A 4 -11.87 -8.24 4.88
CA LEU A 4 -12.55 -7.63 3.74
C LEU A 4 -11.53 -7.52 2.61
N GLN A 5 -11.52 -8.51 1.73
CA GLN A 5 -10.68 -8.55 0.55
C GLN A 5 -11.42 -7.78 -0.55
N VAL A 6 -10.83 -6.69 -1.06
CA VAL A 6 -11.39 -5.82 -2.12
C VAL A 6 -11.80 -6.63 -3.37
N SER A 7 -11.29 -7.85 -3.50
CA SER A 7 -11.65 -8.83 -4.53
C SER A 7 -13.16 -9.12 -4.67
N GLU A 8 -14.00 -8.91 -3.65
CA GLU A 8 -15.47 -9.03 -3.78
C GLU A 8 -16.15 -7.80 -4.39
N ALA A 9 -15.43 -6.69 -4.60
CA ALA A 9 -15.96 -5.41 -5.06
C ALA A 9 -15.33 -4.96 -6.40
N GLY A 10 -15.25 -5.87 -7.38
CA GLY A 10 -14.57 -5.65 -8.67
C GLY A 10 -14.95 -4.35 -9.40
N ASP A 11 -16.18 -3.86 -9.27
CA ASP A 11 -16.62 -2.58 -9.86
C ASP A 11 -15.93 -1.36 -9.21
N ILE A 12 -15.67 -1.42 -7.91
CA ILE A 12 -15.03 -0.32 -7.16
C ILE A 12 -13.54 -0.23 -7.51
N GLU A 13 -12.88 -1.37 -7.72
CA GLU A 13 -11.46 -1.41 -8.11
C GLU A 13 -11.23 -0.80 -9.50
N GLN A 14 -12.17 -1.02 -10.44
CA GLN A 14 -12.06 -0.52 -11.80
C GLN A 14 -12.30 1.00 -11.90
N ASP A 15 -13.26 1.55 -11.16
CA ASP A 15 -13.58 2.99 -11.20
C ASP A 15 -12.64 3.87 -10.35
N ALA A 16 -11.96 3.29 -9.36
CA ALA A 16 -11.02 4.05 -8.53
C ALA A 16 -9.88 4.65 -9.37
N SER A 17 -9.67 5.96 -9.28
CA SER A 17 -8.53 6.61 -9.94
C SER A 17 -7.21 6.36 -9.22
N ILE A 18 -7.26 6.17 -7.89
CA ILE A 18 -6.10 5.89 -7.05
C ILE A 18 -6.48 4.82 -6.02
N ILE A 19 -5.62 3.81 -5.82
CA ILE A 19 -5.73 2.80 -4.76
C ILE A 19 -4.47 2.85 -3.91
N ILE A 20 -4.66 3.06 -2.61
CA ILE A 20 -3.57 3.11 -1.63
C ILE A 20 -3.83 2.05 -0.56
N LEU A 21 -2.81 1.23 -0.31
CA LEU A 21 -2.81 0.22 0.75
C LEU A 21 -1.90 0.69 1.88
N LEU A 22 -2.37 0.58 3.12
CA LEU A 22 -1.63 0.96 4.33
C LEU A 22 -1.63 -0.22 5.31
N TRP A 23 -0.47 -0.57 5.86
CA TRP A 23 -0.35 -1.68 6.84
C TRP A 23 0.76 -1.43 7.85
N ASN A 24 0.75 -2.18 8.96
CA ASN A 24 1.86 -2.16 9.94
C ASN A 24 3.04 -2.95 9.39
N LEU A 25 4.25 -2.37 9.38
CA LEU A 25 5.46 -3.07 8.95
C LEU A 25 6.02 -4.02 10.00
N ASP A 26 5.69 -3.74 11.25
CA ASP A 26 6.18 -4.46 12.40
C ASP A 26 5.02 -4.75 13.35
N ASN A 27 4.99 -5.97 13.90
CA ASN A 27 3.94 -6.39 14.83
C ASN A 27 4.19 -5.84 16.24
N GLU A 28 5.46 -5.61 16.59
CA GLU A 28 5.90 -5.03 17.85
C GLU A 28 5.94 -3.50 17.75
N ASP A 29 6.53 -2.97 16.67
CA ASP A 29 6.56 -1.53 16.40
C ASP A 29 5.40 -1.08 15.49
N LYS A 30 4.23 -0.88 16.11
CA LYS A 30 3.04 -0.37 15.40
C LYS A 30 3.18 1.07 14.89
N THR A 31 4.25 1.80 15.22
CA THR A 31 4.46 3.15 14.67
C THR A 31 4.94 3.09 13.23
N ARG A 32 5.53 1.98 12.78
CA ARG A 32 6.02 1.84 11.41
C ARG A 32 4.92 1.34 10.47
N LYS A 33 4.62 2.13 9.45
CA LYS A 33 3.58 1.83 8.46
C LYS A 33 4.17 1.75 7.06
N GLY A 34 3.73 0.77 6.30
CA GLY A 34 4.01 0.67 4.87
C GLY A 34 2.83 1.23 4.12
N LEU A 35 3.11 2.10 3.15
CA LEU A 35 2.13 2.58 2.19
C LEU A 35 2.52 2.08 0.80
N LYS A 36 1.55 1.58 0.04
CA LYS A 36 1.71 1.20 -1.37
C LYS A 36 0.64 1.90 -2.18
N VAL A 37 1.07 2.69 -3.15
CA VAL A 37 0.19 3.17 -4.23
C VAL A 37 0.10 2.04 -5.24
N ASP A 38 -1.02 1.32 -5.23
CA ASP A 38 -1.25 0.14 -6.06
C ASP A 38 -1.89 0.50 -7.40
N LYS A 39 -2.67 1.58 -7.43
CA LYS A 39 -3.23 2.18 -8.65
C LYS A 39 -3.08 3.69 -8.59
N ASN A 40 -2.69 4.29 -9.71
CA ASN A 40 -2.67 5.74 -9.90
C ASN A 40 -2.83 6.05 -11.39
N ARG A 41 -4.05 6.37 -11.83
CA ARG A 41 -4.39 6.52 -13.27
C ARG A 41 -3.61 7.64 -13.97
N GLN A 42 -3.13 8.64 -13.22
CA GLN A 42 -2.45 9.83 -13.76
C GLN A 42 -1.16 10.17 -13.01
N GLY A 43 -0.45 9.16 -12.52
CA GLY A 43 0.82 9.39 -11.83
C GLY A 43 1.58 8.10 -11.60
N GLU A 44 2.53 8.15 -10.68
CA GLU A 44 3.42 7.04 -10.41
C GLU A 44 2.90 6.12 -9.31
N LEU A 45 3.26 4.85 -9.42
CA LEU A 45 3.12 3.87 -8.35
C LEU A 45 4.35 3.94 -7.45
N GLY A 46 4.18 3.60 -6.18
CA GLY A 46 5.26 3.76 -5.23
C GLY A 46 5.01 3.04 -3.91
N LYS A 47 6.09 2.92 -3.15
CA LYS A 47 6.07 2.39 -1.79
C LYS A 47 6.82 3.34 -0.88
N ILE A 48 6.22 3.66 0.27
CA ILE A 48 6.76 4.62 1.23
C ILE A 48 6.66 4.01 2.61
N VAL A 49 7.68 4.23 3.44
CA VAL A 49 7.63 3.93 4.87
C VAL A 49 7.26 5.20 5.62
N TYR A 50 6.23 5.12 6.44
CA TYR A 50 5.80 6.18 7.33
C TYR A 50 6.05 5.82 8.79
N ARG A 51 6.30 6.86 9.61
CA ARG A 51 6.11 6.82 11.06
C ARG A 51 4.75 7.41 11.40
N PHE A 52 3.97 6.68 12.18
CA PHE A 52 2.65 7.07 12.66
C PHE A 52 2.71 7.46 14.13
N ASP A 53 2.37 8.71 14.41
CA ASP A 53 2.13 9.23 15.75
C ASP A 53 0.64 9.10 16.08
N GLY A 54 0.31 8.20 17.01
CA GLY A 54 -1.08 7.94 17.41
C GLY A 54 -1.69 9.00 18.34
N ASN A 55 -0.88 9.86 18.95
CA ASN A 55 -1.39 10.93 19.82
C ASN A 55 -1.94 12.09 18.96
N GLU A 56 -1.20 12.42 17.90
CA GLU A 56 -1.56 13.50 16.97
C GLU A 56 -2.29 12.99 15.70
N MET A 57 -2.42 11.67 15.55
CA MET A 57 -2.94 11.02 14.33
C MET A 57 -2.17 11.43 13.06
N ARG A 58 -0.84 11.60 13.18
CA ARG A 58 0.03 12.16 12.13
C ARG A 58 0.91 11.09 11.49
N PHE A 59 0.99 11.09 10.16
CA PHE A 59 1.97 10.32 9.41
C PHE A 59 3.15 11.22 9.02
N GLN A 60 4.36 10.70 9.19
CA GLN A 60 5.62 11.37 8.84
C GLN A 60 6.37 10.48 7.85
N GLU A 61 6.62 11.00 6.66
CA GLU A 61 7.38 10.28 5.64
C GLU A 61 8.81 10.05 6.13
N THR A 62 9.40 8.93 5.70
CA THR A 62 10.77 8.57 6.05
C THR A 62 11.56 8.24 4.79
N GLU A 63 12.87 8.35 4.87
CA GLU A 63 13.80 7.88 3.83
C GLU A 63 14.05 6.36 3.92
N GLU A 64 13.34 5.64 4.81
CA GLU A 64 13.50 4.20 4.94
C GLU A 64 12.97 3.49 3.68
N GLU A 65 13.82 2.66 3.07
CA GLU A 65 13.36 1.74 2.04
C GLU A 65 12.62 0.54 2.63
N LEU A 66 11.55 0.14 1.96
CA LEU A 66 10.79 -1.06 2.29
C LEU A 66 11.63 -2.32 1.97
N LYS A 67 12.37 -2.82 2.97
CA LYS A 67 13.15 -4.08 2.86
C LYS A 67 12.20 -5.27 2.74
N SER A 68 11.86 -5.67 1.53
CA SER A 68 11.02 -6.84 1.27
C SER A 68 11.85 -8.12 1.53
N LYS A 69 11.55 -8.89 2.59
CA LYS A 69 12.08 -10.25 2.76
C LYS A 69 11.40 -11.27 1.84
N ASP A 70 10.15 -11.01 1.46
CA ASP A 70 9.45 -11.74 0.41
C ASP A 70 9.42 -10.89 -0.84
N GLY A 71 10.34 -11.19 -1.78
CA GLY A 71 10.46 -10.49 -3.05
C GLY A 71 9.12 -10.41 -3.79
N PHE A 72 8.39 -9.32 -3.61
CA PHE A 72 7.24 -8.99 -4.45
C PHE A 72 7.78 -8.63 -5.82
N LYS A 73 7.67 -9.56 -6.76
CA LYS A 73 8.10 -9.38 -8.15
C LYS A 73 7.25 -8.29 -8.79
N THR A 74 7.90 -7.30 -9.41
CA THR A 74 7.27 -6.43 -10.39
C THR A 74 6.75 -7.33 -11.51
N VAL A 75 5.43 -7.39 -11.69
CA VAL A 75 4.83 -8.10 -12.81
C VAL A 75 5.21 -7.30 -14.06
N ARG A 76 6.07 -7.88 -14.92
CA ARG A 76 6.54 -7.26 -16.17
C ARG A 76 5.53 -7.40 -17.31
N THR A 77 4.54 -8.26 -17.13
CA THR A 77 3.41 -8.40 -18.04
C THR A 77 2.36 -7.36 -17.66
N PRO A 78 1.80 -6.62 -18.63
CA PRO A 78 0.52 -5.93 -18.41
C PRO A 78 -0.44 -6.97 -17.85
N THR A 79 -1.11 -6.61 -16.76
CA THR A 79 -2.20 -7.45 -16.28
C THR A 79 -3.24 -7.56 -17.39
N PRO A 80 -4.03 -8.65 -17.48
CA PRO A 80 -4.98 -8.89 -18.58
C PRO A 80 -6.12 -7.85 -18.73
N PHE A 81 -6.02 -6.75 -17.99
CA PHE A 81 -6.96 -5.65 -17.88
C PHE A 81 -6.31 -4.30 -18.26
N ASP A 82 -5.06 -4.30 -18.72
CA ASP A 82 -4.47 -3.23 -19.55
C ASP A 82 -4.81 -3.49 -21.03
#